data_AF-A0A9X6SY65-F1
#
_entry.id   AF-A0A9X6SY65-F1
#
_cell.length_a   1.000
_cell.length_b   1.000
_cell.length_c   1.000
_cell.angle_alpha   90.00
_cell.angle_beta   90.00
_cell.angle_gamma   90.00
#
_symmetry.space_group_name_H-M   'P 1'
#
loop_
_entity.id
_entity.type
_entity.pdbx_description
1 polymer ?
#
loop_
_entity_poly.entity_id
_entity_poly.type
_entity_poly.pdbx_seq_one_letter_code
_entity_poly.pdbx_strand_id
1 'polypeptide(L)' 'MLLIEYYRKQIMALKGNDAEKFLNKINHATNNKEKQLIMAKITGNFKRGNERN' A
#
# COMPACT_ATOMS: atom_id res chain seq x y z
N MET A 1 -1.56 6.75 13.34
CA MET A 1 -0.33 6.63 12.52
C MET A 1 -0.26 5.19 12.04
N LEU A 2 0.04 4.96 10.76
CA LEU A 2 0.16 3.62 10.18
C LEU A 2 1.57 3.43 9.64
N LEU A 3 2.20 2.30 9.96
CA LEU A 3 3.54 1.95 9.51
C LEU A 3 3.44 0.87 8.45
N ILE A 4 4.11 1.09 7.32
CA ILE A 4 4.29 0.07 6.28
C ILE A 4 5.68 -0.52 6.46
N GLU A 5 5.73 -1.82 6.73
CA GLU A 5 6.95 -2.57 6.98
C GLU A 5 7.14 -3.70 5.98
N TYR A 6 8.39 -4.00 5.68
CA TYR A 6 8.78 -5.13 4.86
C TYR A 6 10.03 -5.77 5.46
N TYR A 7 9.96 -7.06 5.80
CA TYR A 7 11.05 -7.79 6.46
C TYR A 7 11.62 -7.05 7.70
N ARG A 8 10.73 -6.58 8.59
CA ARG A 8 11.08 -5.81 9.80
C ARG A 8 11.79 -4.47 9.54
N LYS A 9 11.80 -4.01 8.29
CA LYS A 9 12.27 -2.68 7.92
C LYS A 9 11.07 -1.78 7.68
N GLN A 10 11.03 -0.64 8.36
CA GLN A 10 10.06 0.41 8.09
C GLN A 10 10.35 1.02 6.71
N ILE A 11 9.38 0.94 5.81
CA ILE A 11 9.46 1.53 4.47
C ILE A 11 8.90 2.94 4.48
N MET A 12 7.74 3.14 5.11
CA MET A 12 7.11 4.44 5.23
C MET A 12 6.12 4.52 6.40
N ALA A 13 5.82 5.75 6.83
CA ALA A 13 4.79 6.03 7.81
C ALA A 13 3.72 6.94 7.19
N LEU A 14 2.45 6.58 7.39
CA LEU A 14 1.29 7.36 6.99
C LEU A 14 0.64 7.99 8.22
N LYS A 15 0.18 9.24 8.08
CA LYS A 15 -0.46 10.00 9.16
C LYS A 15 -1.73 10.66 8.64
N GLY A 16 -2.67 10.90 9.57
CA GLY A 16 -3.94 11.56 9.29
C GLY A 16 -4.70 10.95 8.11
N ASN A 17 -5.22 11.82 7.24
CA ASN A 17 -6.06 11.49 6.10
C ASN A 17 -5.42 10.45 5.14
N ASP A 18 -4.10 10.44 4.99
CA ASP A 18 -3.43 9.48 4.09
C ASP A 18 -3.48 8.06 4.65
N ALA A 19 -3.41 7.90 5.98
CA ALA A 19 -3.58 6.60 6.63
C ALA A 19 -5.02 6.10 6.49
N GLU A 20 -6.00 6.98 6.67
CA GLU A 20 -7.43 6.65 6.51
C GLU A 20 -7.77 6.24 5.08
N LYS A 21 -7.33 7.03 4.08
CA LYS A 21 -7.50 6.71 2.66
C LYS A 21 -6.85 5.38 2.28
N PHE A 22 -5.68 5.08 2.84
CA PHE A 22 -5.00 3.82 2.59
C PHE A 22 -5.77 2.64 3.20
N LEU A 23 -6.20 2.75 4.46
CA LEU A 23 -6.97 1.71 5.14
C LEU A 23 -8.29 1.42 4.41
N ASN A 24 -9.02 2.46 4.00
CA ASN A 24 -10.24 2.28 3.21
C ASN A 24 -9.96 1.48 1.93
N LYS A 25 -8.92 1.85 1.16
CA LYS A 25 -8.57 1.13 -0.07
C LYS A 25 -8.21 -0.33 0.19
N ILE A 26 -7.39 -0.61 1.21
CA ILE A 26 -6.99 -1.99 1.57
C ILE A 26 -8.19 -2.83 2.04
N ASN A 27 -9.10 -2.25 2.81
CA ASN A 27 -10.27 -2.95 3.34
C ASN A 27 -11.29 -3.27 2.25
N HIS A 28 -11.39 -2.44 1.22
CA HIS A 28 -12.24 -2.68 0.05
C HIS A 28 -11.58 -3.59 -1.01
N ALA A 29 -10.31 -3.97 -0.86
CA ALA A 29 -9.64 -4.86 -1.80
C ALA A 29 -10.15 -6.30 -1.66
N THR A 30 -10.64 -6.84 -2.77
CA THR A 30 -11.30 -8.15 -2.85
C THR A 30 -10.30 -9.31 -2.92
N ASN A 31 -9.07 -9.03 -3.36
CA ASN A 31 -8.06 -10.06 -3.59
C ASN A 31 -6.64 -9.56 -3.26
N ASN A 32 -5.71 -10.51 -3.15
CA ASN A 32 -4.32 -10.21 -2.80
C ASN A 32 -3.61 -9.34 -3.84
N LYS A 33 -3.98 -9.45 -5.12
CA LYS A 33 -3.42 -8.64 -6.20
C LYS A 33 -3.78 -7.17 -6.03
N GLU A 34 -5.05 -6.84 -5.77
CA GLU A 34 -5.50 -5.48 -5.48
C GLU A 34 -4.77 -4.88 -4.27
N LYS A 35 -4.63 -5.66 -3.19
CA LYS A 35 -3.86 -5.23 -2.01
C LYS A 35 -2.41 -4.91 -2.40
N GLN A 36 -1.78 -5.75 -3.21
CA GLN A 36 -0.42 -5.52 -3.69
C GLN A 36 -0.31 -4.27 -4.57
N LEU A 37 -1.27 -4.02 -5.46
CA LEU A 37 -1.28 -2.80 -6.28
C LEU A 37 -1.46 -1.54 -5.44
N ILE A 38 -2.32 -1.57 -4.43
CA ILE A 38 -2.52 -0.45 -3.49
C ILE A 38 -1.21 -0.17 -2.73
N MET A 39 -0.55 -1.21 -2.23
CA MET A 39 0.78 -1.11 -1.58
C MET A 39 1.84 -0.56 -2.53
N ALA A 40 1.88 -1.03 -3.77
CA ALA A 40 2.83 -0.56 -4.78
C ALA A 40 2.61 0.93 -5.12
N LYS A 41 1.36 1.40 -5.16
CA LYS A 41 1.05 2.83 -5.40
C LYS A 41 1.60 3.71 -4.30
N ILE A 42 1.37 3.35 -3.05
CA ILE A 42 1.78 4.19 -1.91
C ILE A 42 3.30 4.11 -1.65
N THR A 43 3.93 2.98 -1.93
CA THR A 43 5.40 2.83 -1.85
C THR A 43 6.14 3.31 -3.10
N GLY A 44 5.45 3.82 -4.13
CA GLY A 44 6.06 4.27 -5.39
C GLY A 44 6.55 3.16 -6.32
N ASN A 45 6.32 1.89 -5.98
CA ASN A 45 6.69 0.73 -6.80
C ASN A 45 5.67 0.40 -7.90
N PHE A 46 4.56 1.13 -8.02
CA PHE A 46 3.51 0.82 -8.99
C PHE A 46 3.98 0.86 -10.43
N LYS A 47 4.77 1.86 -10.85
CA LYS A 47 5.24 2.04 -12.24
C LYS A 47 6.39 1.10 -12.66
N ARG A 48 6.76 0.13 -11.82
CA ARG A 48 7.88 -0.80 -12.07
C ARG A 48 7.43 -2.13 -12.71
N GLY A 49 6.26 -2.16 -13.37
CA GLY A 49 5.72 -3.36 -14.00
C GLY A 49 4.79 -4.17 -13.11
N ASN A 50 4.45 -3.67 -11.92
CA ASN A 50 3.50 -4.32 -11.01
C ASN A 50 2.06 -4.25 -11.55
N GLU A 51 1.79 -3.36 -12.51
CA GLU A 51 0.50 -3.16 -13.16
C GLU A 51 0.18 -4.17 -14.28
N ARG A 52 1.17 -4.97 -14.70
CA ARG A 52 1.09 -5.77 -15.94
C ARG A 52 0.76 -7.25 -15.73
N ASN A 53 0.88 -7.75 -14.49
CA ASN A 53 0.46 -9.09 -14.08
C ASN A 53 -0.88 -9.03 -13.35
#